data_AF-A0AB36EVR7-F1
#
_entry.id   AF-A0AB36EVR7-F1
#
_cell.length_a   1.000
_cell.length_b   1.000
_cell.length_c   1.000
_cell.angle_alpha   90.00
_cell.angle_beta   90.00
_cell.angle_gamma   90.00
#
_symmetry.space_group_name_H-M   'P 1'
#
loop_
_entity.id
_entity.type
_entity.pdbx_description
1 polymer ?
#
loop_
_entity_poly.entity_id
_entity_poly.type
_entity_poly.pdbx_seq_one_letter_code
_entity_poly.pdbx_strand_id
1 'polypeptide(L)'
;MAMDRTLYGDLPNIIFVRWQSLVEPQVYKLRITIPQWVRDEMVKPLRTVCVHSTEEEIQYRKDISIGLAPGGIAKVWVGGPCLKAKEVGRFIAVVEPRGTHKGYRGGHFTLKPSEAARAYIEQHGIPYDSW
;
A
#
# COMPACT_ATOMS: atom_id res chain seq x y z
N MET A 1 -27.85 -4.01 17.63
CA MET A 1 -26.82 -3.82 18.66
C MET A 1 -25.80 -2.86 18.07
N ALA A 2 -25.74 -1.62 18.57
CA ALA A 2 -24.69 -0.69 18.19
C ALA A 2 -23.38 -1.22 18.78
N MET A 3 -22.40 -1.46 17.93
CA MET A 3 -21.08 -1.94 18.33
C MET A 3 -20.45 -0.82 19.18
N ASP A 4 -20.17 -1.14 20.45
CA ASP A 4 -19.55 -0.23 21.40
C ASP A 4 -18.15 0.17 20.90
N ARG A 5 -17.96 1.46 20.60
CA ARG A 5 -16.75 2.02 19.98
C ARG A 5 -15.52 1.99 20.88
N THR A 6 -15.67 1.61 22.15
CA THR A 6 -14.60 1.68 23.16
C THR A 6 -13.74 0.43 23.30
N LEU A 7 -14.05 -0.68 22.61
CA LEU A 7 -13.31 -1.96 22.74
C LEU A 7 -12.51 -2.37 21.49
N TYR A 8 -12.61 -1.63 20.38
CA TYR A 8 -11.84 -1.84 19.15
C TYR A 8 -11.07 -0.55 18.85
N GLY A 9 -9.74 -0.65 18.71
CA GLY A 9 -8.88 0.51 18.45
C GLY A 9 -9.34 1.33 17.24
N ASP A 10 -9.12 2.64 17.29
CA ASP A 10 -9.52 3.56 16.22
C ASP A 10 -8.97 3.12 14.85
N LEU A 11 -9.81 3.22 13.82
CA LEU A 11 -9.39 2.96 12.44
C LEU A 11 -8.35 4.00 11.98
N PRO A 12 -7.42 3.63 11.10
CA PRO A 12 -6.34 4.51 10.68
C PRO A 12 -6.87 5.80 10.04
N ASN A 13 -6.36 6.93 10.50
CA ASN A 13 -6.63 8.25 9.92
C ASN A 13 -5.51 8.72 8.98
N ILE A 14 -4.28 8.29 9.23
CA ILE A 14 -3.07 8.68 8.51
C ILE A 14 -2.15 7.46 8.41
N ILE A 15 -1.58 7.24 7.23
CA ILE A 15 -0.52 6.25 7.02
C ILE A 15 0.72 6.96 6.50
N PHE A 16 1.85 6.73 7.16
CA PHE A 16 3.16 7.15 6.68
C PHE A 16 3.88 5.97 6.04
N VAL A 17 4.28 6.13 4.79
CA VAL A 17 5.01 5.11 4.05
C VAL A 17 6.35 5.65 3.64
N ARG A 18 7.40 4.85 3.81
CA ARG A 18 8.73 5.11 3.28
C ARG A 18 9.29 3.83 2.70
N TRP A 19 9.78 3.89 1.47
CA TRP A 19 10.31 2.71 0.78
C TRP A 19 11.52 3.06 -0.08
N GLN A 20 12.32 2.04 -0.35
CA GLN A 20 13.47 2.11 -1.23
C GLN A 20 13.10 1.46 -2.56
N SER A 21 13.30 2.18 -3.66
CA SER A 21 13.35 1.56 -4.98
C SER A 21 14.71 0.88 -5.13
N LEU A 22 14.72 -0.34 -5.68
CA LEU A 22 15.97 -1.04 -6.00
C LEU A 22 16.43 -0.75 -7.42
N VAL A 23 15.47 -0.54 -8.33
CA VAL A 23 15.76 -0.25 -9.73
C VAL A 23 16.23 1.19 -9.90
N GLU A 24 15.68 2.10 -9.12
CA GLU A 24 16.14 3.46 -8.99
C GLU A 24 16.76 3.58 -7.60
N PRO A 25 18.01 4.01 -7.44
CA PRO A 25 18.61 4.21 -6.12
C PRO A 25 18.01 5.47 -5.46
N GLN A 26 16.72 5.40 -5.13
CA GLN A 26 15.93 6.46 -4.52
C GLN A 26 15.12 5.88 -3.37
N VAL A 27 14.96 6.69 -2.33
CA VAL A 27 14.04 6.41 -1.23
C VAL A 27 12.91 7.41 -1.32
N TYR A 28 11.68 6.93 -1.23
CA TYR A 28 10.49 7.75 -1.30
C TYR A 28 9.81 7.81 0.07
N LYS A 29 9.09 8.89 0.34
CA LYS A 29 8.22 9.04 1.50
C LYS A 29 6.88 9.65 1.11
N LEU A 30 5.84 9.18 1.77
CA LEU A 30 4.47 9.63 1.55
C LEU A 30 3.70 9.68 2.86
N ARG A 31 2.84 10.69 3.00
CA ARG A 31 1.81 10.77 4.03
C ARG A 31 0.45 10.65 3.34
N ILE A 32 -0.28 9.59 3.64
CA ILE A 32 -1.62 9.34 3.11
C ILE A 32 -2.62 9.69 4.21
N THR A 33 -3.52 10.64 3.97
CA THR A 33 -4.69 10.83 4.82
C THR A 33 -5.78 9.88 4.35
N ILE A 34 -6.26 9.02 5.26
CA ILE A 34 -7.35 8.09 4.98
C ILE A 34 -8.67 8.88 5.01
N PRO A 35 -9.43 8.95 3.91
CA PRO A 35 -10.72 9.62 3.89
C PRO A 35 -11.71 8.97 4.85
N GLN A 36 -12.69 9.74 5.34
CA GLN A 36 -13.71 9.20 6.25
C GLN A 36 -14.51 8.06 5.61
N TRP A 37 -14.86 8.16 4.31
CA TRP A 37 -15.59 7.11 3.60
C TRP A 37 -14.89 5.75 3.65
N VAL A 38 -13.55 5.73 3.71
CA VAL A 38 -12.79 4.49 3.84
C VAL A 38 -13.06 3.86 5.20
N ARG A 39 -12.99 4.65 6.29
CA ARG A 39 -13.29 4.17 7.64
C ARG A 39 -14.75 3.72 7.77
N ASP A 40 -15.68 4.41 7.12
CA ASP A 40 -17.09 4.04 7.09
C ASP A 40 -17.30 2.70 6.37
N GLU A 41 -16.57 2.45 5.28
CA GLU A 41 -16.55 1.17 4.58
C GLU A 41 -15.94 0.04 5.41
N MET A 42 -14.92 0.33 6.23
CA MET A 42 -14.26 -0.69 7.06
C MET A 42 -15.15 -1.21 8.20
N VAL A 43 -16.10 -0.41 8.68
CA VAL A 43 -17.07 -0.82 9.72
C VAL A 43 -18.38 -1.35 9.16
N LYS A 44 -18.58 -1.30 7.83
CA LYS A 44 -19.82 -1.75 7.20
C LYS A 44 -19.84 -3.27 7.06
N PRO A 45 -20.79 -3.99 7.69
CA PRO A 45 -20.97 -5.42 7.45
C PRO A 45 -21.46 -5.66 6.02
N LEU A 46 -20.82 -6.60 5.32
CA LEU A 46 -21.16 -6.99 3.96
C LEU A 46 -21.36 -8.51 3.91
N ARG A 47 -22.51 -8.94 3.43
CA ARG A 47 -22.78 -10.36 3.15
C ARG A 47 -22.09 -10.75 1.86
N THR A 48 -21.32 -11.83 1.88
CA THR A 48 -20.59 -12.36 0.72
C THR A 48 -20.44 -13.87 0.84
N VAL A 49 -20.09 -14.52 -0.26
CA VAL A 49 -19.69 -15.93 -0.32
C VAL A 49 -18.23 -15.97 -0.77
N CYS A 50 -17.37 -16.57 0.04
CA CYS A 50 -15.97 -16.74 -0.30
C CYS A 50 -15.77 -17.79 -1.41
N VAL A 51 -14.71 -17.64 -2.21
CA VAL A 51 -14.39 -18.59 -3.30
C VAL A 51 -14.19 -20.03 -2.79
N HIS A 52 -13.81 -20.20 -1.53
CA HIS A 52 -13.61 -21.50 -0.89
C HIS A 52 -14.85 -22.00 -0.10
N SER A 53 -16.01 -21.34 -0.23
CA SER A 53 -17.23 -21.66 0.51
C SER A 53 -18.45 -21.55 -0.39
N THR A 54 -19.54 -22.22 -0.03
CA THR A 54 -20.88 -22.02 -0.60
C THR A 54 -21.83 -21.32 0.37
N GLU A 55 -21.37 -21.04 1.59
CA GLU A 55 -22.17 -20.40 2.63
C GLU A 55 -22.01 -18.87 2.59
N GLU A 56 -23.12 -18.16 2.82
CA GLU A 56 -23.10 -16.71 3.00
C GLU A 56 -22.58 -16.36 4.40
N GLU A 57 -21.60 -15.47 4.44
CA GLU A 57 -21.00 -14.97 5.66
C GLU A 57 -20.90 -13.44 5.67
N ILE A 58 -20.83 -12.86 6.86
CA ILE A 58 -20.63 -11.41 7.03
C ILE A 58 -19.13 -11.14 7.08
N GLN A 59 -18.66 -10.36 6.11
CA GLN A 59 -17.29 -9.86 6.02
C GLN A 59 -17.23 -8.34 6.17
N TYR A 60 -16.02 -7.85 6.44
CA TYR A 60 -15.69 -6.44 6.56
C TYR A 60 -14.49 -6.12 5.70
N ARG A 61 -14.39 -4.85 5.30
CA ARG A 61 -13.17 -4.35 4.70
C ARG A 61 -12.14 -4.05 5.79
N LYS A 62 -11.34 -5.04 6.16
CA LYS A 62 -10.46 -4.97 7.34
C LYS A 62 -8.99 -4.70 7.01
N ASP A 63 -8.64 -4.47 5.74
CA ASP A 63 -7.27 -4.16 5.34
C ASP A 63 -7.17 -2.91 4.45
N ILE A 64 -6.00 -2.27 4.50
CA ILE A 64 -5.58 -1.25 3.56
C ILE A 64 -4.33 -1.79 2.86
N SER A 65 -4.44 -2.00 1.56
CA SER A 65 -3.36 -2.47 0.71
C SER A 65 -2.69 -1.29 0.02
N ILE A 66 -1.35 -1.25 0.02
CA ILE A 66 -0.56 -0.19 -0.61
C ILE A 66 0.43 -0.81 -1.59
N GLY A 67 0.21 -0.57 -2.88
CA GLY A 67 1.14 -0.93 -3.93
C GLY A 67 2.17 0.18 -4.10
N LEU A 68 3.46 -0.18 -4.06
CA LEU A 68 4.59 0.76 -4.17
C LEU A 68 5.38 0.45 -5.44
N ALA A 69 5.60 1.47 -6.26
CA ALA A 69 6.26 1.34 -7.54
C ALA A 69 7.47 2.30 -7.67
N PRO A 70 8.36 2.08 -8.65
CA PRO A 70 9.31 3.09 -9.11
C PRO A 70 8.64 4.42 -9.50
N GLY A 71 9.42 5.48 -9.63
CA GLY A 71 8.89 6.84 -9.88
C GLY A 71 8.10 7.44 -8.70
N GLY A 72 8.20 6.84 -7.52
CA GLY A 72 7.56 7.34 -6.30
C GLY A 72 6.06 7.10 -6.25
N ILE A 73 5.52 6.17 -7.03
CA ILE A 73 4.08 6.01 -7.14
C ILE A 73 3.55 5.02 -6.10
N ALA A 74 2.47 5.42 -5.42
CA ALA A 74 1.73 4.57 -4.50
C ALA A 74 0.25 4.51 -4.89
N LYS A 75 -0.31 3.30 -4.95
CA LYS A 75 -1.77 3.09 -5.07
C LYS A 75 -2.30 2.42 -3.82
N VAL A 76 -3.47 2.88 -3.39
CA VAL A 76 -4.05 2.48 -2.12
C VAL A 76 -5.43 1.91 -2.37
N TRP A 77 -5.72 0.78 -1.73
CA TRP A 77 -7.03 0.15 -1.76
C TRP A 77 -7.50 -0.19 -0.35
N VAL A 78 -8.81 -0.13 -0.14
CA VAL A 78 -9.46 -0.69 1.04
C VAL A 78 -10.06 -2.05 0.68
N GLY A 79 -9.57 -3.09 1.34
CA GLY A 79 -9.83 -4.49 1.04
C GLY A 79 -10.43 -5.22 2.22
N GLY A 80 -10.82 -6.47 1.96
CA GLY A 80 -11.25 -7.42 2.98
C GLY A 80 -11.37 -8.82 2.38
N PRO A 81 -11.46 -9.86 3.22
CA PRO A 81 -11.66 -11.22 2.75
C PRO A 81 -12.90 -11.28 1.88
N CYS A 82 -12.78 -11.90 0.70
CA CYS A 82 -13.92 -12.21 -0.16
C CYS A 82 -14.71 -10.97 -0.65
N LEU A 83 -14.12 -9.78 -0.53
CA LEU A 83 -14.68 -8.53 -0.99
C LEU A 83 -13.76 -7.92 -2.05
N LYS A 84 -14.33 -7.51 -3.20
CA LYS A 84 -13.59 -6.75 -4.22
C LYS A 84 -13.03 -5.47 -3.60
N ALA A 85 -11.72 -5.26 -3.68
CA ALA A 85 -11.08 -4.06 -3.13
C ALA A 85 -11.61 -2.78 -3.81
N LYS A 86 -11.71 -1.69 -3.05
CA LYS A 86 -12.07 -0.35 -3.58
C LYS A 86 -10.82 0.51 -3.61
N GLU A 87 -10.54 1.14 -4.75
CA GLU A 87 -9.43 2.07 -4.85
C GLU A 87 -9.72 3.31 -4.01
N VAL A 88 -8.74 3.68 -3.18
CA VAL A 88 -8.75 4.89 -2.37
C VAL A 88 -8.11 6.03 -3.15
N GLY A 89 -7.04 5.74 -3.88
CA GLY A 89 -6.43 6.68 -4.81
C GLY A 89 -5.02 6.29 -5.24
N ARG A 90 -4.50 7.09 -6.17
CA ARG A 90 -3.12 7.10 -6.65
C ARG A 90 -2.40 8.34 -6.14
N PHE A 91 -1.20 8.16 -5.62
CA PHE A 91 -0.41 9.19 -4.99
C PHE A 91 1.01 9.20 -5.57
N ILE A 92 1.62 10.39 -5.59
CA ILE A 92 3.02 10.58 -5.94
C ILE A 92 3.76 10.98 -4.67
N ALA A 93 4.72 10.16 -4.28
CA ALA A 93 5.61 10.40 -3.16
C ALA A 93 6.74 11.34 -3.53
N VAL A 94 7.33 11.94 -2.51
CA VAL A 94 8.54 12.76 -2.66
C VAL A 94 9.76 11.92 -2.31
N VAL A 95 10.90 12.29 -2.88
CA VAL A 95 12.19 11.72 -2.48
C VAL A 95 12.47 12.05 -1.01
N GLU A 96 12.90 11.06 -0.22
CA GLU A 96 13.44 11.25 1.11
C GLU A 96 14.94 11.58 0.98
N PRO A 97 15.33 12.85 1.20
CA PRO A 97 16.70 13.31 0.92
C PRO A 97 17.76 12.62 1.78
N ARG A 98 17.36 12.04 2.93
CA ARG A 98 18.28 11.28 3.78
C ARG A 98 18.62 9.89 3.20
N GLY A 99 18.03 9.48 2.09
CA GLY A 99 18.33 8.19 1.46
C GLY A 99 17.97 6.98 2.35
N THR A 100 18.73 5.89 2.24
CA THR A 100 18.51 4.65 3.00
C THR A 100 18.76 4.87 4.50
N HIS A 101 18.16 4.05 5.37
CA HIS A 101 18.36 4.10 6.83
C HIS A 101 18.33 5.51 7.48
N LYS A 102 17.56 6.46 6.93
CA LYS A 102 17.46 7.86 7.37
C LYS A 102 18.83 8.57 7.41
N GLY A 103 19.75 8.23 6.51
CA GLY A 103 21.07 8.86 6.38
C GLY A 103 22.15 8.19 7.20
N TYR A 104 21.83 7.12 7.93
CA TYR A 104 22.84 6.33 8.63
C TYR A 104 23.91 5.83 7.65
N ARG A 105 25.19 6.01 8.00
CA ARG A 105 26.36 5.73 7.13
C ARG A 105 26.23 6.36 5.73
N GLY A 106 25.81 7.63 5.64
CA GLY A 106 25.78 8.37 4.38
C GLY A 106 24.60 8.04 3.45
N GLY A 107 23.66 7.18 3.87
CA GLY A 107 22.47 6.87 3.08
C GLY A 107 22.73 6.01 1.84
N HIS A 108 23.84 5.26 1.83
CA HIS A 108 24.23 4.42 0.70
C HIS A 108 23.24 3.28 0.42
N PHE A 109 23.04 3.00 -0.87
CA PHE A 109 22.24 1.87 -1.34
C PHE A 109 23.11 0.61 -1.37
N THR A 110 22.87 -0.30 -0.43
CA THR A 110 23.61 -1.57 -0.34
C THR A 110 22.95 -2.70 -1.13
N LEU A 111 21.62 -2.66 -1.25
CA LEU A 111 20.85 -3.60 -2.04
C LEU A 111 20.81 -3.18 -3.51
N LYS A 112 21.09 -4.12 -4.40
CA LYS A 112 20.99 -3.96 -5.85
C LYS A 112 20.03 -5.02 -6.41
N PRO A 113 19.42 -4.79 -7.58
CA PRO A 113 18.72 -5.84 -8.31
C PRO A 113 19.66 -7.04 -8.55
N SER A 114 19.10 -8.25 -8.60
CA SER A 114 19.86 -9.41 -9.07
C SER A 114 20.32 -9.20 -10.52
N GLU A 115 21.32 -9.94 -10.96
CA GLU A 115 21.82 -9.83 -12.34
C GLU A 115 20.71 -10.11 -13.37
N ALA A 116 19.87 -11.12 -13.12
CA ALA A 116 18.72 -11.43 -13.97
C ALA A 116 17.70 -10.27 -14.02
N ALA A 117 17.39 -9.66 -12.86
CA ALA A 117 16.50 -8.51 -12.82
C ALA A 117 17.11 -7.31 -13.55
N ARG A 118 18.41 -7.04 -13.36
CA ARG A 118 19.13 -5.97 -14.06
C ARG A 118 19.09 -6.17 -15.57
N ALA A 119 19.44 -7.37 -16.06
CA ALA A 119 19.42 -7.67 -17.49
C ALA A 119 18.02 -7.51 -18.09
N TYR A 120 16.98 -7.95 -17.37
CA TYR A 120 15.60 -7.77 -17.80
C TYR A 120 15.22 -6.29 -17.92
N ILE A 121 15.61 -5.47 -16.95
CA ILE A 121 15.34 -4.02 -16.92
C ILE A 121 16.11 -3.31 -18.04
N GLU A 122 17.36 -3.68 -18.29
CA GLU A 122 18.15 -3.13 -19.40
C GLU A 122 17.51 -3.44 -20.76
N GLN A 123 16.91 -4.62 -20.90
CA GLN A 123 16.26 -5.03 -22.15
C GLN A 123 14.87 -4.41 -22.36
N HIS A 124 14.06 -4.30 -21.30
CA HIS A 124 12.62 -3.95 -21.42
C HIS A 124 12.27 -2.56 -20.86
N GLY A 125 13.19 -1.93 -20.13
CA GLY A 125 12.93 -0.71 -19.37
C GLY A 125 12.00 -0.93 -18.17
N ILE A 126 11.62 0.18 -17.54
CA ILE A 126 10.62 0.20 -16.46
C ILE A 126 9.34 0.84 -16.97
N PRO A 127 8.17 0.17 -16.85
CA PRO A 127 6.93 0.66 -17.43
C PRO A 127 6.22 1.66 -16.52
N TYR A 128 6.74 2.89 -16.43
CA TYR A 128 6.28 3.94 -15.51
C TYR A 128 4.78 4.26 -15.54
N ASP A 129 4.13 4.00 -16.67
CA ASP A 129 2.72 4.31 -16.90
C ASP A 129 1.77 3.10 -16.68
N SER A 130 2.30 1.92 -16.33
CA SER A 130 1.51 0.67 -16.28
C SER A 130 0.79 0.40 -14.95
N TRP A 131 1.21 1.07 -13.88
CA TRP A 131 0.61 0.94 -12.56
C TRP A 131 -0.37 2.07 -12.30
#